data_AF-A0A950T2V4-F1
#
_entry.id   AF-A0A950T2V4-F1
#
_cell.length_a   1.000
_cell.length_b   1.000
_cell.length_c   1.000
_cell.angle_alpha   90.00
_cell.angle_beta   90.00
_cell.angle_gamma   90.00
#
_symmetry.space_group_name_H-M   'P 1'
#
loop_
_entity.id
_entity.type
_entity.pdbx_description
1 polymer ?
#
loop_
_entity_poly.entity_id
_entity_poly.type
_entity_poly.pdbx_seq_one_letter_code
_entity_poly.pdbx_strand_id
1 'polypeptide(L)'
;MVAVIEGQEEAGGARYIDFKVSRNPADPDRAIASWRFPDSGIAISESKPGNTMEMELRFAVDCADQHGIPFVCVNDPEELFPPWTRPRISL
;
A
#
# COMPACT_ATOMS: atom_id res chain seq x y z
N MET A 1 -0.17 -3.50 15.51
CA MET A 1 0.67 -4.36 14.64
C MET A 1 -0.15 -4.67 13.40
N VAL A 2 0.31 -4.16 12.26
CA VAL A 2 -0.35 -4.27 10.97
C VAL A 2 0.47 -5.23 10.12
N ALA A 3 -0.15 -6.13 9.37
CA ALA A 3 0.52 -7.01 8.43
C ALA A 3 0.45 -6.47 7.00
N VAL A 4 1.52 -6.65 6.23
CA VAL A 4 1.55 -6.36 4.79
C VAL A 4 1.30 -7.66 4.04
N ILE A 5 0.27 -7.67 3.20
CA ILE A 5 -0.19 -8.84 2.44
C ILE A 5 -0.17 -8.53 0.94
N GLU A 6 -0.11 -9.57 0.10
CA GLU A 6 0.00 -9.45 -1.36
C GLU A 6 -1.35 -9.64 -2.05
N GLY A 7 -2.28 -10.34 -1.41
CA GLY A 7 -3.64 -10.55 -1.89
C GLY A 7 -4.69 -10.28 -0.82
N GLN A 8 -5.81 -9.69 -1.22
CA GLN A 8 -6.97 -9.46 -0.33
C GLN A 8 -7.51 -10.75 0.30
N GLU A 9 -7.26 -11.90 -0.33
CA GLU A 9 -7.64 -13.23 0.15
C GLU A 9 -6.97 -13.55 1.51
N GLU A 10 -5.76 -13.04 1.73
CA GLU A 10 -5.00 -13.21 2.97
C GLU A 10 -5.63 -12.45 4.15
N ALA A 11 -6.43 -11.41 3.88
CA ALA A 11 -7.15 -10.70 4.92
C ALA A 11 -8.29 -11.52 5.52
N GLY A 12 -8.73 -12.62 4.86
CA GLY A 12 -9.76 -13.51 5.41
C GLY A 12 -11.09 -12.81 5.73
N GLY A 13 -11.44 -11.75 4.99
CA GLY A 13 -12.62 -10.91 5.24
C GLY A 13 -12.43 -9.81 6.28
N ALA A 14 -11.24 -9.65 6.86
CA ALA A 14 -10.90 -8.52 7.71
C ALA A 14 -10.68 -7.23 6.91
N ARG A 15 -10.76 -6.09 7.60
CA ARG A 15 -10.49 -4.77 7.01
C ARG A 15 -9.02 -4.66 6.58
N TYR A 16 -8.79 -3.99 5.46
CA TYR A 16 -7.46 -3.69 4.95
C TYR A 16 -7.41 -2.31 4.28
N ILE A 17 -6.21 -1.75 4.13
CA ILE A 17 -5.95 -0.63 3.22
C ILE A 17 -5.47 -1.20 1.87
N ASP A 18 -6.07 -0.76 0.76
CA ASP A 18 -5.59 -1.06 -0.60
C ASP A 18 -4.43 -0.11 -0.91
N PHE A 19 -3.19 -0.62 -0.99
CA PHE A 19 -1.99 0.11 -1.38
C PHE A 19 -1.66 -0.22 -2.82
N LYS A 20 -2.09 0.63 -3.75
CA LYS A 20 -1.92 0.42 -5.18
C LYS A 20 -0.65 1.09 -5.68
N VAL A 21 0.18 0.32 -6.38
CA VAL A 21 1.35 0.81 -7.12
C VAL A 21 1.01 0.87 -8.61
N SER A 22 1.41 1.95 -9.28
CA SER A 22 1.22 2.14 -10.72
C SER A 22 2.24 3.11 -11.28
N ARG A 23 2.44 3.10 -12.61
CA ARG A 23 3.23 4.15 -13.28
C ARG A 23 2.55 5.52 -13.18
N ASN A 24 3.35 6.56 -13.03
CA ASN A 24 2.87 7.93 -13.08
C ASN A 24 2.41 8.26 -14.51
N PRO A 25 1.16 8.70 -14.73
CA PRO A 25 0.67 9.06 -16.06
C PRO A 25 1.47 10.19 -16.74
N ALA A 26 2.08 11.08 -15.95
CA ALA A 26 2.90 12.18 -16.44
C ALA A 26 4.38 11.81 -16.63
N ASP A 27 4.83 10.69 -16.06
CA ASP A 27 6.21 10.23 -16.10
C ASP A 27 6.25 8.69 -15.98
N PRO A 28 6.12 7.95 -17.10
CA PRO A 28 5.95 6.50 -17.08
C PRO A 28 7.12 5.70 -16.48
N ASP A 29 8.32 6.28 -16.43
CA ASP A 29 9.50 5.67 -15.80
C ASP A 29 9.43 5.73 -14.26
N ARG A 30 8.49 6.51 -13.71
CA ARG A 30 8.33 6.70 -12.28
C ARG A 30 7.13 5.92 -11.74
N ALA A 31 7.39 5.06 -10.76
CA ALA A 31 6.34 4.46 -9.95
C ALA A 31 5.73 5.51 -8.99
N ILE A 32 4.42 5.42 -8.78
CA ILE A 32 3.66 6.13 -7.74
C ILE A 32 2.78 5.13 -7.00
N ALA A 33 2.52 5.40 -5.72
CA ALA A 33 1.58 4.66 -4.90
C ALA A 33 0.36 5.53 -4.53
N SER A 34 -0.79 4.89 -4.37
CA SER A 34 -2.00 5.48 -3.80
C SER A 34 -2.59 4.49 -2.81
N TRP A 35 -3.21 4.97 -1.74
CA TRP A 35 -3.87 4.08 -0.80
C TRP A 35 -5.22 4.59 -0.33
N ARG A 36 -6.12 3.64 -0.08
CA ARG A 36 -7.54 3.90 0.20
C ARG A 36 -8.17 2.82 1.08
N PHE A 37 -9.28 3.17 1.72
CA PHE A 37 -10.15 2.16 2.32
C PHE A 37 -11.04 1.56 1.22
N PRO A 38 -11.01 0.24 1.00
CA PRO A 38 -11.74 -0.42 -0.08
C PRO A 38 -13.27 -0.19 0.03
N ASP A 39 -13.82 -0.15 1.25
CA ASP A 39 -15.25 0.03 1.49
C ASP A 39 -15.77 1.43 1.14
N SER A 40 -14.91 2.45 1.21
CA SER A 40 -15.31 3.84 1.00
C SER A 40 -15.05 4.33 -0.42
N GLY A 41 -14.11 3.69 -1.13
CA GLY A 41 -13.56 4.21 -2.39
C GLY A 41 -12.81 5.54 -2.26
N ILE A 42 -12.77 6.15 -1.07
CA ILE A 42 -12.12 7.43 -0.80
C ILE A 42 -10.61 7.20 -0.67
N ALA A 43 -9.84 7.90 -1.49
CA ALA A 43 -8.39 7.95 -1.38
C ALA A 43 -8.00 8.53 -0.01
N ILE A 44 -7.22 7.77 0.75
CA ILE A 44 -6.61 8.24 2.00
C ILE A 44 -5.43 9.14 1.66
N SER A 45 -4.64 8.75 0.66
CA SER A 45 -3.58 9.59 0.09
C SER A 45 -3.03 9.07 -1.23
N GLU A 46 -2.35 9.96 -1.93
CA GLU A 46 -1.53 9.69 -3.10
C GLU A 46 -0.07 10.05 -2.81
N SER A 47 0.86 9.36 -3.47
CA SER A 47 2.29 9.56 -3.28
C SER A 47 2.70 10.99 -3.53
N LYS A 48 3.54 11.52 -2.64
CA LYS A 48 4.05 12.88 -2.78
C LYS A 48 5.31 12.90 -3.65
N PRO A 49 5.55 14.00 -4.39
CA PRO A 49 6.82 14.21 -5.08
C PRO A 49 8.02 14.03 -4.14
N GLY A 50 8.99 13.19 -4.53
CA GLY A 50 10.22 12.98 -3.77
C GLY A 50 10.20 11.86 -2.72
N ASN A 51 9.04 11.30 -2.40
CA ASN A 51 8.96 10.13 -1.52
C ASN A 51 9.31 8.84 -2.27
N THR A 52 9.96 7.91 -1.57
CA THR A 52 10.19 6.55 -2.06
C THR A 52 8.97 5.67 -1.77
N MET A 53 8.80 4.59 -2.54
CA MET A 53 7.71 3.62 -2.32
C MET A 53 7.74 3.01 -0.92
N GLU A 54 8.93 2.77 -0.38
CA GLU A 54 9.11 2.26 0.99
C GLU A 54 8.55 3.25 2.04
N MET A 55 8.75 4.54 1.82
CA MET A 55 8.23 5.60 2.70
C MET A 55 6.71 5.69 2.58
N GLU A 56 6.15 5.61 1.37
CA GLU A 56 4.71 5.62 1.14
C GLU A 56 4.03 4.39 1.78
N LEU A 57 4.63 3.21 1.64
CA LEU A 57 4.13 2.00 2.30
C LEU A 57 4.21 2.12 3.82
N ARG A 58 5.28 2.72 4.36
CA ARG A 58 5.37 3.01 5.80
C ARG A 58 4.22 3.91 6.25
N PHE A 59 3.89 4.97 5.51
CA PHE A 59 2.76 5.84 5.84
C PHE A 59 1.42 5.12 5.78
N ALA A 60 1.22 4.22 4.82
CA ALA A 60 0.02 3.39 4.77
C ALA A 60 -0.08 2.44 5.98
N VAL A 61 1.04 1.83 6.41
CA VAL A 61 1.10 0.98 7.61
C VAL A 61 0.82 1.79 8.88
N ASP A 62 1.43 2.96 9.04
CA ASP A 62 1.21 3.82 10.20
C ASP A 62 -0.24 4.33 10.24
N CYS A 63 -0.84 4.60 9.08
CA CYS A 63 -2.25 4.94 8.95
C CYS A 63 -3.16 3.76 9.35
N ALA A 64 -2.88 2.56 8.86
CA ALA A 64 -3.62 1.36 9.24
C ALA A 64 -3.60 1.13 10.76
N ASP A 65 -2.43 1.30 11.41
CA ASP A 65 -2.29 1.13 12.85
C ASP A 65 -3.12 2.17 13.62
N GLN A 66 -3.07 3.44 13.21
CA GLN A 66 -3.88 4.54 13.79
C GLN A 66 -5.40 4.29 13.67
N HIS A 67 -5.84 3.64 12.60
CA HIS A 67 -7.26 3.35 12.36
C HIS A 67 -7.69 1.95 12.85
N GLY A 68 -6.81 1.19 13.50
CA GLY A 68 -7.10 -0.16 13.97
C GLY A 68 -7.43 -1.14 12.83
N ILE A 69 -6.75 -0.97 11.70
CA ILE A 69 -6.87 -1.83 10.51
C ILE A 69 -5.72 -2.83 10.52
N PRO A 70 -6.00 -4.14 10.53
CA PRO A 70 -4.96 -5.16 10.70
C PRO A 70 -4.07 -5.37 9.47
N PHE A 71 -4.48 -4.93 8.28
CA PHE A 71 -3.79 -5.27 7.03
C PHE A 71 -3.57 -4.08 6.09
N VAL A 72 -2.45 -4.09 5.38
CA VAL A 72 -2.21 -3.31 4.16
C VAL A 72 -1.99 -4.30 3.01
N CYS A 73 -2.84 -4.26 2.01
CA CYS A 73 -2.74 -5.11 0.82
C CYS A 73 -1.98 -4.37 -0.28
N VAL A 74 -0.87 -4.92 -0.74
CA VAL A 74 -0.09 -4.35 -1.85
C VAL A 74 -0.64 -4.84 -3.17
N ASN A 75 -1.11 -3.91 -4.00
CA ASN A 75 -1.64 -4.16 -5.33
C ASN A 75 -0.68 -3.57 -6.36
N ASP A 76 0.23 -4.40 -6.86
CA ASP A 76 1.30 -4.03 -7.78
C ASP A 76 1.36 -4.99 -8.99
N PRO A 77 0.40 -4.92 -9.93
CA PRO A 77 0.29 -5.87 -11.04
C PRO A 77 1.40 -5.73 -12.08
N GLU A 78 2.12 -4.60 -12.08
CA GLU A 78 3.24 -4.32 -12.97
C GLU A 78 4.60 -4.63 -12.30
N GLU A 79 4.60 -5.15 -11.07
CA GLU A 79 5.79 -5.47 -10.27
C GLU A 79 6.79 -4.30 -10.16
N LEU A 80 6.28 -3.07 -10.05
CA LEU A 80 7.06 -1.83 -10.00
C LEU A 80 7.71 -1.59 -8.64
N PHE A 81 7.22 -2.27 -7.60
CA PHE A 81 7.71 -2.17 -6.23
C PHE A 81 8.15 -3.56 -5.74
N PRO A 82 9.44 -3.91 -5.86
CA PRO A 82 9.90 -5.27 -5.65
C PRO A 82 9.61 -5.83 -4.24
N PRO A 83 9.24 -7.12 -4.11
CA PRO A 83 8.86 -7.70 -2.82
C PRO A 83 9.98 -7.67 -1.77
N TRP A 84 11.26 -7.65 -2.17
CA TRP A 84 12.39 -7.53 -1.24
C TRP A 84 12.58 -6.11 -0.66
N THR A 85 11.96 -5.09 -1.26
CA THR A 85 11.92 -3.71 -0.71
C THR A 85 10.71 -3.49 0.21
N ARG A 86 9.79 -4.46 0.28
CA ARG A 86 8.61 -4.37 1.15
C ARG A 86 9.04 -4.75 2.57
N PRO A 87 8.72 -3.95 3.59
CA PRO A 87 9.04 -4.27 4.97
C PRO A 87 8.43 -5.62 5.34
N ARG A 88 9.29 -6.62 5.57
CA ARG A 88 8.88 -7.93 6.09
C ARG A 88 8.50 -7.74 7.54
N ILE A 89 7.22 -7.48 7.80
CA ILE A 89 6.72 -7.47 9.17
C ILE A 89 6.73 -8.93 9.60
N SER A 90 7.74 -9.28 10.40
CA SER A 90 7.90 -10.63 10.94
C SER A 90 6.69 -10.94 11.81
N LEU A 91 6.02 -12.05 11.52
CA LEU A 91 4.93 -12.63 12.31
C LEU A 91 5.38 -12.90 13.75
#